data_AF-A0A6A6SRW8-F1
#
_entry.id   AF-A0A6A6SRW8-F1
#
_cell.length_a   1.000
_cell.length_b   1.000
_cell.length_c   1.000
_cell.angle_alpha   90.00
_cell.angle_beta   90.00
_cell.angle_gamma   90.00
#
_symmetry.space_group_name_H-M   'P 1'
#
loop_
_entity.id
_entity.type
_entity.pdbx_description
1 polymer ?
#
loop_
_entity_poly.entity_id
_entity_poly.type
_entity_poly.pdbx_seq_one_letter_code
_entity_poly.pdbx_strand_id
1 'polypeptide(L)'
;MSEVDNSQTSTHGCPSTPSDTVSDPHINGHLVSTGIHKIDRKHYLFIHRSLAALGDHECDSYSYDIDGRAIQSVLRGSSTYFTVEEHGWFGDVEIFRQVCANHPIANGQPFDNWRDSLLAFLDSRYSGGLWTRMN
;
A
#
# COMPACT_ATOMS: atom_id res chain seq x y z
N MET A 1 -12.34 -33.85 -48.59
CA MET A 1 -13.11 -32.95 -47.71
C MET A 1 -13.27 -33.70 -46.39
N SER A 2 -12.18 -33.80 -45.63
CA SER A 2 -11.78 -32.89 -44.54
C SER A 2 -12.42 -33.31 -43.22
N GLU A 3 -11.61 -33.99 -42.42
CA GLU A 3 -11.79 -34.31 -41.01
C GLU A 3 -11.90 -33.02 -40.19
N VAL A 4 -12.76 -33.02 -39.17
CA VAL A 4 -12.72 -32.03 -38.08
C VAL A 4 -12.31 -32.76 -36.82
N ASP A 5 -11.02 -32.65 -36.54
CA ASP A 5 -10.36 -33.04 -35.31
C ASP A 5 -10.80 -32.11 -34.17
N ASN A 6 -11.32 -32.70 -33.10
CA ASN A 6 -11.80 -31.97 -31.91
C ASN A 6 -10.67 -31.90 -30.89
N SER A 7 -9.60 -31.17 -31.23
CA SER A 7 -8.49 -30.90 -30.32
C SER A 7 -8.72 -29.60 -29.56
N GLN A 8 -9.18 -29.72 -28.32
CA GLN A 8 -9.10 -28.67 -27.30
C GLN A 8 -7.63 -28.32 -27.06
N THR A 9 -7.16 -27.22 -27.62
CA THR A 9 -5.91 -26.57 -27.21
C THR A 9 -6.24 -25.52 -26.16
N SER A 10 -5.95 -25.89 -24.92
CA SER A 10 -5.86 -24.99 -23.76
C SER A 10 -4.73 -23.98 -24.04
N THR A 11 -5.08 -22.78 -24.48
CA THR A 11 -4.15 -21.66 -24.49
C THR A 11 -3.97 -21.19 -23.06
N HIS A 12 -2.87 -21.65 -22.46
CA HIS A 12 -2.26 -21.07 -21.28
C HIS A 12 -2.31 -19.54 -21.39
N GLY A 13 -3.16 -18.92 -20.58
CA GLY A 13 -3.22 -17.47 -20.43
C GLY A 13 -1.85 -16.99 -19.98
N CYS A 14 -1.16 -16.27 -20.87
CA CYS A 14 -0.04 -15.43 -20.50
C CYS A 14 -0.52 -14.50 -19.38
N PRO A 15 0.19 -14.36 -18.24
CA PRO A 15 -0.22 -13.44 -17.19
C PRO A 15 -0.25 -12.05 -17.81
N SER A 16 -1.45 -11.53 -18.01
CA SER A 16 -1.65 -10.20 -18.57
C SER A 16 -0.89 -9.23 -17.69
N THR A 17 -0.01 -8.44 -18.30
CA THR A 17 0.59 -7.27 -17.65
C THR A 17 -0.54 -6.51 -16.95
N PRO A 18 -0.43 -6.15 -15.66
CA PRO A 18 -1.48 -5.45 -14.95
C PRO A 18 -1.90 -4.23 -15.76
N SER A 19 -3.21 -4.04 -15.94
CA SER A 19 -3.74 -2.96 -16.78
C SER A 19 -3.21 -1.61 -16.25
N ASP A 20 -2.47 -0.88 -17.08
CA ASP A 20 -1.92 0.46 -16.80
C ASP A 20 -3.00 1.56 -16.65
N THR A 21 -4.27 1.16 -16.48
CA THR A 21 -5.42 2.07 -16.44
C THR A 21 -6.30 1.74 -15.24
N VAL A 22 -5.79 2.02 -14.04
CA VAL A 22 -6.64 2.19 -12.86
C VAL A 22 -6.92 3.70 -12.75
N SER A 23 -8.02 4.12 -13.39
CA SER A 23 -8.56 5.47 -13.23
C SER A 23 -9.62 5.41 -12.12
N ASP A 24 -9.56 6.36 -11.18
CA ASP A 24 -10.32 6.46 -9.92
C ASP A 24 -9.72 5.68 -8.75
N PRO A 25 -9.96 6.09 -7.47
CA PRO A 25 -9.49 5.28 -6.33
C PRO A 25 -10.00 3.87 -6.59
N HIS A 26 -9.17 2.87 -6.30
CA HIS A 26 -9.65 1.50 -6.36
C HIS A 26 -10.99 1.47 -5.60
N ILE A 27 -11.95 0.65 -6.01
CA ILE A 27 -13.25 0.57 -5.33
C ILE A 27 -13.12 0.34 -3.81
N ASN A 28 -11.96 -0.14 -3.37
CA ASN A 28 -11.58 -0.38 -1.99
C ASN A 28 -10.84 0.79 -1.29
N GLY A 29 -10.57 1.90 -1.96
CA GLY A 29 -9.96 3.12 -1.42
C GLY A 29 -8.54 3.43 -1.91
N HIS A 30 -7.69 3.83 -0.97
CA HIS A 30 -6.32 4.29 -1.16
C HIS A 30 -5.31 3.19 -0.86
N LEU A 31 -4.35 2.96 -1.75
CA LEU A 31 -3.33 1.93 -1.56
C LEU A 31 -2.47 2.26 -0.34
N VAL A 32 -2.31 1.29 0.55
CA VAL A 32 -1.35 1.29 1.64
C VAL A 32 -0.20 0.37 1.26
N SER A 33 1.01 0.91 1.19
CA SER A 33 2.20 0.16 0.79
C SER A 33 3.43 0.58 1.58
N THR A 34 4.44 -0.27 1.66
CA THR A 34 5.77 0.12 2.11
C THR A 34 6.70 0.31 0.94
N GLY A 35 7.67 1.20 1.09
CA GLY A 35 8.67 1.46 0.07
C GLY A 35 9.85 2.26 0.59
N ILE A 36 10.83 2.45 -0.29
CA ILE A 36 11.99 3.28 0.00
C ILE A 36 11.74 4.68 -0.57
N HIS A 37 11.79 5.70 0.30
CA HIS A 37 11.61 7.08 -0.12
C HIS A 37 12.81 7.57 -0.94
N LYS A 38 12.51 8.30 -2.02
CA LYS A 38 13.46 8.63 -3.09
C LYS A 38 14.60 9.53 -2.62
N ILE A 39 14.33 10.42 -1.67
CA ILE A 39 15.26 11.47 -1.25
C ILE A 39 16.23 10.98 -0.19
N ASP A 40 15.72 10.39 0.89
CA ASP A 40 16.51 10.03 2.08
C ASP A 40 16.78 8.53 2.22
N ARG A 41 16.27 7.72 1.30
CA ARG A 41 16.48 6.26 1.23
C ARG A 41 16.02 5.50 2.47
N LYS A 42 15.14 6.08 3.29
CA LYS A 42 14.56 5.39 4.45
C LYS A 42 13.35 4.55 4.04
N HIS A 43 13.00 3.60 4.90
CA HIS A 43 11.80 2.79 4.78
C HIS A 43 10.61 3.56 5.34
N TYR A 44 9.52 3.58 4.59
CA TYR A 44 8.31 4.31 4.91
C TYR A 44 7.08 3.46 4.62
N LEU A 45 6.01 3.74 5.36
CA LEU A 45 4.66 3.34 5.03
C LEU A 45 4.02 4.49 4.27
N PHE A 46 3.33 4.19 3.19
CA PHE A 46 2.68 5.14 2.31
C PHE A 46 1.19 4.86 2.28
N ILE A 47 0.38 5.93 2.29
CA ILE A 47 -0.99 5.89 1.79
C ILE A 47 -1.08 6.80 0.57
N HIS A 48 -1.48 6.21 -0.54
CA HIS A 48 -1.49 6.86 -1.84
C HIS A 48 -2.72 7.73 -1.96
N ARG A 49 -2.55 9.04 -2.13
CA ARG A 49 -3.68 9.96 -2.29
C ARG A 49 -4.22 9.95 -3.71
N SER A 50 -3.34 9.74 -4.67
CA SER A 50 -3.66 9.64 -6.09
C SER A 50 -3.77 8.20 -6.56
N LEU A 51 -4.53 8.04 -7.65
CA LEU A 51 -5.30 6.85 -8.01
C LEU A 51 -4.47 5.74 -8.67
N ALA A 52 -3.26 6.09 -9.11
CA ALA A 52 -2.33 5.17 -9.73
C ALA A 52 -0.98 5.28 -9.02
N ALA A 53 -0.47 4.16 -8.51
CA ALA A 53 0.91 3.99 -8.10
C ALA A 53 1.87 3.94 -9.31
N LEU A 54 1.57 4.70 -10.38
CA LEU A 54 2.33 4.73 -11.63
C LEU A 54 3.04 6.09 -11.72
N GLY A 55 4.35 6.11 -11.47
CA GLY A 55 5.19 7.32 -11.54
C GLY A 55 5.25 8.15 -10.25
N ASP A 56 5.60 9.44 -10.36
CA ASP A 56 5.62 10.38 -9.22
C ASP A 56 4.17 10.77 -8.86
N HIS A 57 3.72 10.41 -7.66
CA HIS A 57 2.34 10.58 -7.19
C HIS A 57 2.30 11.10 -5.74
N GLU A 58 1.20 11.69 -5.28
CA GLU A 58 1.13 12.29 -3.95
C GLU A 58 0.78 11.23 -2.90
N CYS A 59 1.63 11.11 -1.87
CA CYS A 59 1.41 10.20 -0.75
C CYS A 59 1.48 10.95 0.58
N ASP A 60 0.76 10.43 1.57
CA ASP A 60 1.23 10.63 2.94
C ASP A 60 2.18 9.49 3.29
N SER A 61 3.30 9.84 3.90
CA SER A 61 4.34 8.88 4.24
C SER A 61 4.67 8.95 5.73
N TYR A 62 4.90 7.78 6.31
CA TYR A 62 5.17 7.60 7.73
C TYR A 62 6.45 6.80 7.88
N SER A 63 7.42 7.37 8.59
CA SER A 63 8.66 6.70 8.97
C SER A 63 8.84 6.76 10.47
N TYR A 64 9.60 5.80 11.01
CA TYR A 64 10.04 5.87 12.39
C TYR A 64 11.29 6.73 12.53
N ASP A 65 11.20 7.78 13.34
CA ASP A 65 12.35 8.54 13.83
C ASP A 65 12.90 7.85 15.09
N ILE A 66 14.05 7.20 14.94
CA ILE A 66 14.70 6.46 16.03
C ILE A 66 15.18 7.38 17.15
N ASP A 67 15.59 8.61 16.81
CA ASP A 67 16.15 9.57 17.75
C ASP A 67 15.02 10.25 18.53
N GLY A 68 13.96 10.65 17.83
CA GLY A 68 12.75 11.22 18.43
C GLY A 68 11.81 10.18 19.08
N ARG A 69 12.03 8.89 18.83
CA ARG A 69 11.15 7.77 19.22
C ARG A 69 9.69 8.01 18.83
N ALA A 70 9.49 8.58 17.65
CA ALA A 70 8.19 9.04 17.17
C ALA A 70 7.96 8.63 15.70
N ILE A 71 6.70 8.58 15.27
CA ILE A 71 6.39 8.50 13.85
C ILE A 71 6.50 9.90 13.26
N GLN A 72 7.44 10.04 12.35
CA GLN A 72 7.52 11.21 11.50
C GLN A 72 6.54 11.02 10.35
N SER A 73 5.66 12.00 10.16
CA SER A 73 4.76 12.04 9.01
C SER A 73 5.21 13.14 8.05
N VAL A 74 5.27 12.80 6.77
CA VAL A 74 5.39 13.76 5.67
C VAL A 74 4.10 13.67 4.89
N LEU A 75 3.25 14.68 5.08
CA LEU A 75 1.97 14.81 4.41
C LEU A 75 2.17 15.43 3.04
N ARG A 76 1.46 14.93 2.03
CA ARG A 76 1.54 15.44 0.65
C ARG A 76 2.97 15.42 0.08
N GLY A 77 3.72 14.38 0.40
CA GLY A 77 5.07 14.16 -0.12
C GLY A 77 5.06 13.54 -1.51
N SER A 78 6.22 13.56 -2.17
CA SER A 78 6.44 12.76 -3.39
C SER A 78 6.44 11.27 -3.07
N SER A 79 5.98 10.46 -4.02
CA SER A 79 5.92 9.00 -3.92
C SER A 79 7.29 8.32 -3.81
N THR A 80 7.23 7.02 -3.55
CA THR A 80 8.39 6.13 -3.48
C THR A 80 9.10 6.03 -4.83
N TYR A 81 10.39 5.68 -4.81
CA TYR A 81 11.10 5.31 -6.04
C TYR A 81 10.63 3.93 -6.56
N PHE A 82 10.21 3.05 -5.65
CA PHE A 82 9.52 1.79 -5.93
C PHE A 82 8.77 1.31 -4.67
N THR A 83 7.67 0.61 -4.88
CA THR A 83 6.97 -0.14 -3.82
C THR A 83 7.77 -1.39 -3.47
N VAL A 84 7.98 -1.61 -2.18
CA VAL A 84 8.60 -2.84 -1.64
C VAL A 84 7.50 -3.89 -1.41
N GLU A 85 6.36 -3.48 -0.84
CA GLU A 85 5.26 -4.38 -0.53
C GLU A 85 3.93 -3.60 -0.48
N GLU A 86 2.88 -4.18 -1.04
CA GLU A 86 1.51 -3.66 -0.97
C GLU A 86 0.74 -4.37 0.16
N HIS A 87 0.15 -3.60 1.07
CA HIS A 87 -0.49 -4.16 2.27
C HIS A 87 -2.00 -4.25 2.14
N GLY A 88 -2.61 -3.39 1.33
CA GLY A 88 -4.06 -3.31 1.20
C GLY A 88 -4.56 -1.93 0.83
N TRP A 89 -5.87 -1.74 0.99
CA TRP A 89 -6.56 -0.51 0.61
C TRP A 89 -7.29 0.07 1.82
N PHE A 90 -7.17 1.38 2.01
CA PHE A 90 -7.85 2.10 3.08
C PHE A 90 -8.80 3.17 2.54
N GLY A 91 -10.05 3.18 3.00
CA GLY A 91 -11.13 3.99 2.41
C GLY A 91 -11.01 5.50 2.62
N ASP A 92 -10.38 5.95 3.71
CA ASP A 92 -10.30 7.37 4.07
C ASP A 92 -8.90 7.75 4.59
N VAL A 93 -8.22 8.63 3.86
CA VAL A 93 -6.87 9.11 4.18
C VAL A 93 -6.81 9.89 5.49
N GLU A 94 -7.82 10.70 5.81
CA GLU A 94 -7.82 11.50 7.04
C GLU A 94 -8.02 10.63 8.28
N ILE A 95 -8.87 9.60 8.19
CA ILE A 95 -8.98 8.59 9.25
C ILE A 95 -7.67 7.81 9.38
N PHE A 96 -7.06 7.40 8.26
CA PHE A 96 -5.79 6.68 8.28
C PHE A 96 -4.68 7.48 8.95
N ARG A 97 -4.59 8.79 8.66
CA ARG A 97 -3.65 9.71 9.34
C ARG A 97 -3.84 9.72 10.84
N GLN A 98 -5.09 9.83 11.29
CA GLN A 98 -5.40 9.81 12.72
C GLN A 98 -5.02 8.47 13.35
N VAL A 99 -5.25 7.36 12.66
CA VAL A 99 -4.82 6.04 13.15
C VAL A 99 -3.31 5.99 13.28
N CYS A 100 -2.55 6.37 12.24
CA CYS A 100 -1.08 6.35 12.28
C CYS A 100 -0.52 7.26 13.39
N ALA A 101 -1.09 8.45 13.57
CA ALA A 101 -0.65 9.41 14.59
C ALA A 101 -0.93 8.93 16.02
N ASN A 102 -1.99 8.14 16.23
CA ASN A 102 -2.39 7.65 17.54
C ASN A 102 -1.96 6.20 17.81
N HIS A 103 -1.44 5.48 16.81
CA HIS A 103 -1.03 4.09 16.99
C HIS A 103 0.21 4.01 17.87
N PRO A 104 0.19 3.24 18.97
CA PRO A 104 1.28 3.22 19.92
C PRO A 104 2.57 2.73 19.27
N ILE A 105 3.66 3.43 19.60
CA ILE A 105 5.01 3.01 19.26
C ILE A 105 5.57 2.25 20.44
N ALA A 106 5.84 0.97 20.27
CA ALA A 106 6.58 0.23 21.28
C ALA A 106 8.02 0.79 21.36
N ASN A 107 8.40 1.27 22.55
CA ASN A 107 9.68 1.93 22.78
C ASN A 107 10.87 1.14 22.23
N GLY A 108 11.66 1.78 21.36
CA GLY A 108 12.89 1.21 20.80
C GLY A 108 12.68 0.07 19.79
N GLN A 109 11.46 -0.15 19.32
CA GLN A 109 11.20 -1.16 18.29
C GLN A 109 11.54 -0.63 16.88
N PRO A 110 11.96 -1.52 15.96
CA PRO A 110 12.13 -1.18 14.56
C PRO A 110 10.83 -0.71 13.90
N PHE A 111 10.96 0.04 12.81
CA PHE A 111 9.83 0.48 11.98
C PHE A 111 8.90 -0.68 11.56
N ASP A 112 9.47 -1.83 11.18
CA ASP A 112 8.68 -2.99 10.72
C ASP A 112 7.76 -3.53 11.82
N ASN A 113 8.18 -3.49 13.09
CA ASN A 113 7.34 -3.93 14.21
C ASN A 113 6.17 -2.97 14.45
N TRP A 114 6.39 -1.66 14.32
CA TRP A 114 5.30 -0.68 14.37
C TRP A 114 4.34 -0.86 13.20
N ARG A 115 4.86 -1.03 11.98
CA ARG A 115 4.09 -1.31 10.76
C ARG A 115 3.22 -2.56 10.94
N ASP A 116 3.79 -3.67 11.36
CA ASP A 116 3.06 -4.93 11.52
C ASP A 116 1.98 -4.84 12.61
N SER A 117 2.27 -4.13 13.70
CA SER A 117 1.30 -3.85 14.74
C SER A 117 0.15 -2.96 14.25
N LEU A 118 0.45 -1.92 13.46
CA LEU A 118 -0.54 -1.05 12.85
C LEU A 118 -1.44 -1.86 11.92
N LEU A 119 -0.85 -2.66 11.04
CA LEU A 119 -1.55 -3.51 10.09
C LEU A 119 -2.48 -4.51 10.80
N ALA A 120 -2.01 -5.19 11.85
CA ALA A 120 -2.84 -6.07 12.66
C ALA A 120 -3.99 -5.31 13.37
N PHE A 121 -3.74 -4.08 13.80
CA PHE A 121 -4.78 -3.22 14.34
C PHE A 121 -5.85 -2.88 13.29
N LEU A 122 -5.46 -2.55 12.06
CA LEU A 122 -6.38 -2.32 10.95
C LEU A 122 -7.23 -3.56 10.65
N ASP A 123 -6.59 -4.73 10.59
CA ASP A 123 -7.27 -6.02 10.41
C ASP A 123 -8.33 -6.26 11.51
N SER A 124 -8.01 -5.92 12.76
CA SER A 124 -8.93 -6.14 13.88
C SER A 124 -10.07 -5.12 14.00
N ARG A 125 -9.87 -3.88 13.53
CA ARG A 125 -10.80 -2.75 13.80
C ARG A 125 -11.56 -2.26 12.58
N TYR A 126 -10.97 -2.38 11.40
CA TYR A 126 -11.49 -1.75 10.18
C TYR A 126 -11.75 -2.75 9.04
N SER A 127 -11.42 -4.03 9.23
CA SER A 127 -11.67 -5.08 8.23
C SER A 127 -13.15 -5.18 7.87
N GLY A 128 -13.44 -5.30 6.56
CA GLY A 128 -14.80 -5.33 6.02
C GLY A 128 -15.49 -3.96 5.98
N GLY A 129 -14.79 -2.90 6.38
CA GLY A 129 -15.24 -1.51 6.28
C GLY A 129 -14.19 -0.65 5.58
N LEU A 130 -13.48 0.17 6.35
CA LEU A 130 -12.46 1.08 5.80
C LEU A 130 -11.17 0.38 5.39
N TRP A 131 -10.92 -0.87 5.80
CA TRP A 131 -9.70 -1.59 5.49
C TRP A 131 -9.98 -2.87 4.71
N THR A 132 -9.26 -3.03 3.59
CA THR A 132 -9.22 -4.25 2.79
C THR A 132 -7.79 -4.74 2.68
N ARG A 133 -7.48 -5.85 3.35
CA ARG A 133 -6.15 -6.48 3.32
C ARG A 133 -5.85 -7.06 1.94
N MET A 134 -4.61 -6.88 1.47
CA MET A 134 -4.08 -7.61 0.31
C MET A 134 -3.42 -8.91 0.79
N ASN A 135 -3.71 -10.01 0.12
CA ASN A 135 -3.20 -11.35 0.45
C ASN A 135 -1.79 -11.58 -0.09
#